data_AF-A0A8I1B5L2-F1
#
_entry.id   AF-A0A8I1B5L2-F1
#
_cell.length_a   1.000
_cell.length_b   1.000
_cell.length_c   1.000
_cell.angle_alpha   90.00
_cell.angle_beta   90.00
_cell.angle_gamma   90.00
#
_symmetry.space_group_name_H-M   'P 1'
#
loop_
_entity.id
_entity.type
_entity.pdbx_description
1 polymer ?
#
loop_
_entity_poly.entity_id
_entity_poly.type
_entity_poly.pdbx_seq_one_letter_code
_entity_poly.pdbx_strand_id
1 'polypeptide(L)'
;GFPSASQTDFDFVRKLIDEKRIPDDVTIIVLTQSREDLISRTVESAAGARQAIVHLYNACAPAFRKVVFNMTKDEIKNIATTGTRLVKQHVAKHPETKWRYQYSPEVFSTTEPEFALEVSN
;
A
#
# COMPACT_ATOMS: atom_id res chain seq x y z
N GLY A 1 -9.18 -0.75 -5.06
CA GLY A 1 -9.11 -2.22 -5.17
C GLY A 1 -7.71 -2.70 -4.82
N PHE A 2 -7.38 -3.95 -5.13
CA PHE A 2 -6.07 -4.57 -4.94
C PHE A 2 -5.44 -4.94 -6.31
N PRO A 3 -5.02 -3.93 -7.11
CA PRO A 3 -4.70 -4.08 -8.53
C PRO A 3 -3.45 -4.92 -8.82
N SER A 4 -2.53 -5.06 -7.85
CA SER A 4 -1.39 -5.96 -8.02
C SER A 4 -1.73 -7.44 -7.83
N ALA A 5 -2.85 -7.76 -7.17
CA ALA A 5 -3.29 -9.13 -6.88
C ALA A 5 -4.48 -9.57 -7.74
N SER A 6 -5.17 -8.64 -8.41
CA SER A 6 -6.35 -8.90 -9.25
C SER A 6 -6.24 -8.12 -10.58
N GLN A 7 -6.26 -8.83 -11.71
CA GLN A 7 -6.27 -8.20 -13.03
C GLN A 7 -7.55 -7.37 -13.23
N THR A 8 -8.69 -7.86 -12.77
CA THR A 8 -9.96 -7.13 -12.87
C THR A 8 -9.93 -5.82 -12.08
N ASP A 9 -9.30 -5.80 -10.90
CA ASP A 9 -9.11 -4.57 -10.13
C ASP A 9 -8.16 -3.60 -10.85
N PHE A 10 -7.09 -4.12 -11.45
CA PHE A 10 -6.17 -3.33 -12.26
C PHE A 10 -6.90 -2.66 -13.43
N ASP A 11 -7.64 -3.44 -14.21
CA ASP A 11 -8.39 -2.96 -15.37
C ASP A 11 -9.47 -1.96 -14.97
N PHE A 12 -10.12 -2.16 -13.82
CA PHE A 12 -11.10 -1.21 -13.29
C PHE A 12 -10.45 0.13 -12.92
N VAL A 13 -9.31 0.13 -12.22
CA VAL A 13 -8.57 1.36 -11.91
C VAL A 13 -8.14 2.07 -13.20
N ARG A 14 -7.60 1.34 -14.18
CA ARG A 14 -7.23 1.91 -15.49
C ARG A 14 -8.42 2.52 -16.19
N LYS A 15 -9.54 1.81 -16.27
CA LYS A 15 -10.76 2.31 -16.89
C LYS A 15 -11.25 3.62 -16.28
N LEU A 16 -11.20 3.75 -14.95
CA LEU A 16 -11.59 5.00 -14.27
C LEU A 16 -10.68 6.18 -14.66
N ILE A 17 -9.38 5.95 -14.81
CA ILE A 17 -8.39 6.96 -15.15
C ILE A 17 -8.46 7.31 -16.64
N ASP A 18 -8.35 6.31 -17.50
CA ASP A 18 -8.23 6.47 -18.95
C ASP A 18 -9.51 7.04 -19.57
N GLU A 19 -10.68 6.67 -19.03
CA GLU A 19 -11.98 7.23 -19.45
C GLU A 19 -12.39 8.48 -18.64
N LYS A 20 -11.50 9.04 -17.80
CA LYS A 20 -11.72 10.26 -17.02
C LYS A 20 -13.00 10.25 -16.19
N ARG A 21 -13.27 9.14 -15.50
CA ARG A 21 -14.50 8.92 -14.70
C ARG A 21 -14.37 9.34 -13.24
N ILE A 22 -13.19 9.77 -12.80
CA ILE A 22 -12.95 10.18 -11.41
C ILE A 22 -13.29 11.67 -11.27
N PRO A 23 -14.27 12.06 -10.43
CA PRO A 23 -14.57 13.46 -10.16
C PRO A 23 -13.36 14.19 -9.55
N ASP A 24 -13.29 15.51 -9.76
CA ASP A 24 -12.13 16.33 -9.38
C ASP A 24 -11.85 16.40 -7.88
N ASP A 25 -12.88 16.20 -7.05
CA ASP A 25 -12.82 16.21 -5.59
C ASP A 25 -12.61 14.81 -4.98
N VAL A 26 -12.53 13.77 -5.81
CA VAL A 26 -12.34 12.38 -5.37
C VAL A 26 -10.87 11.98 -5.41
N THR A 27 -10.44 11.23 -4.39
CA THR A 27 -9.13 10.56 -4.35
C THR A 27 -9.35 9.05 -4.34
N ILE A 28 -8.84 8.36 -5.35
CA ILE A 28 -8.91 6.90 -5.38
C ILE A 28 -7.85 6.28 -4.48
N ILE A 29 -8.12 5.08 -3.96
CA ILE A 29 -7.20 4.32 -3.11
C ILE A 29 -6.94 2.94 -3.70
N VAL A 30 -5.66 2.56 -3.73
CA VAL A 30 -5.19 1.25 -4.20
C VAL A 30 -4.38 0.57 -3.10
N LEU A 31 -4.74 -0.68 -2.80
CA LEU A 31 -4.13 -1.47 -1.74
C LEU A 31 -2.95 -2.27 -2.29
N THR A 32 -1.88 -2.41 -1.51
CA THR A 32 -0.73 -3.25 -1.84
C THR A 32 -0.04 -3.85 -0.62
N GLN A 33 0.58 -5.01 -0.81
CA GLN A 33 1.47 -5.62 0.17
C GLN A 33 2.89 -5.08 0.02
N SER A 34 3.71 -5.21 1.07
CA SER A 34 5.12 -4.76 1.10
C SER A 34 6.10 -5.62 0.30
N ARG A 35 5.79 -5.92 -0.96
CA ARG A 35 6.69 -6.55 -1.93
C ARG A 35 6.87 -5.64 -3.13
N GLU A 36 8.11 -5.53 -3.62
CA GLU A 36 8.47 -4.56 -4.67
C GLU A 36 7.68 -4.76 -5.98
N ASP A 37 7.52 -6.01 -6.42
CA ASP A 37 6.74 -6.37 -7.61
C ASP A 37 5.28 -5.91 -7.50
N LEU A 38 4.69 -6.09 -6.31
CA LEU A 38 3.31 -5.68 -6.04
C LEU A 38 3.16 -4.16 -5.90
N ILE A 39 4.13 -3.50 -5.26
CA ILE A 39 4.16 -2.05 -5.12
C ILE A 39 4.28 -1.39 -6.50
N SER A 40 5.22 -1.84 -7.34
CA SER A 40 5.40 -1.29 -8.70
C SER A 40 4.10 -1.37 -9.48
N ARG A 41 3.52 -2.57 -9.55
CA ARG A 41 2.26 -2.81 -10.27
C ARG A 41 1.09 -1.99 -9.71
N THR A 42 1.05 -1.79 -8.40
CA THR A 42 0.01 -0.96 -7.77
C THR A 42 0.15 0.51 -8.17
N VAL A 43 1.37 1.05 -8.11
CA VAL A 43 1.64 2.44 -8.53
C VAL A 43 1.32 2.61 -10.02
N GLU A 44 1.75 1.68 -10.87
CA GLU A 44 1.45 1.68 -12.31
C GLU A 44 -0.05 1.71 -12.58
N SER A 45 -0.86 0.96 -11.81
CA SER A 45 -2.32 0.96 -11.99
C SER A 45 -2.92 2.35 -11.80
N ALA A 46 -2.41 3.12 -10.84
CA ALA A 46 -2.94 4.44 -10.47
C ALA A 46 -2.22 5.62 -11.16
N ALA A 47 -1.13 5.36 -11.90
CA ALA A 47 -0.38 6.39 -12.61
C ALA A 47 -1.26 7.12 -13.64
N GLY A 48 -1.12 8.44 -13.70
CA GLY A 48 -1.98 9.32 -14.52
C GLY A 48 -3.29 9.75 -13.84
N ALA A 49 -3.61 9.25 -12.64
CA ALA A 49 -4.70 9.81 -11.86
C ALA A 49 -4.37 11.24 -11.39
N ARG A 50 -5.39 12.10 -11.23
CA ARG A 50 -5.18 13.45 -10.67
C ARG A 50 -4.61 13.40 -9.25
N GLN A 51 -5.15 12.49 -8.43
CA GLN A 51 -4.71 12.24 -7.05
C GLN A 51 -5.07 10.80 -6.65
N ALA A 52 -4.16 10.14 -5.93
CA ALA A 52 -4.34 8.76 -5.49
C ALA A 52 -3.63 8.50 -4.16
N ILE A 53 -4.19 7.58 -3.37
CA ILE A 53 -3.57 7.04 -2.14
C ILE A 53 -3.02 5.65 -2.46
N VAL A 54 -1.73 5.44 -2.21
CA VAL A 54 -1.16 4.08 -2.11
C VAL A 54 -1.29 3.64 -0.66
N HIS A 55 -2.07 2.58 -0.44
CA HIS A 55 -2.29 1.98 0.87
C HIS A 55 -1.43 0.72 1.01
N LEU A 56 -0.38 0.82 1.82
CA LEU A 56 0.50 -0.28 2.16
C LEU A 56 0.06 -0.92 3.48
N TYR A 57 0.16 -2.24 3.58
CA TYR A 57 -0.10 -2.95 4.84
C TYR A 57 0.80 -4.17 5.01
N ASN A 58 1.01 -4.55 6.26
CA ASN A 58 1.50 -5.87 6.65
C ASN A 58 0.97 -6.23 8.04
N ALA A 59 0.72 -7.51 8.30
CA ALA A 59 0.19 -7.94 9.59
C ALA A 59 1.22 -7.77 10.70
N CYS A 60 0.80 -7.16 11.81
CA CYS A 60 1.67 -6.88 12.95
C CYS A 60 1.36 -7.75 14.17
N ALA A 61 0.22 -8.44 14.22
CA ALA A 61 -0.23 -9.17 15.40
C ALA A 61 0.69 -10.35 15.80
N PRO A 62 0.88 -10.64 17.10
CA PRO A 62 1.78 -11.71 17.58
C PRO A 62 1.55 -13.08 16.93
N ALA A 63 0.29 -13.46 16.71
CA ALA A 63 -0.06 -14.72 16.07
C ALA A 63 0.45 -14.79 14.62
N PHE A 64 0.31 -13.70 13.86
CA PHE A 64 0.84 -13.62 12.50
C PHE A 64 2.36 -13.64 12.48
N ARG A 65 3.01 -12.87 13.37
CA ARG A 65 4.47 -12.87 13.50
C ARG A 65 5.02 -14.27 13.77
N LYS A 66 4.40 -15.02 14.69
CA LYS A 66 4.85 -16.37 15.09
C LYS A 66 4.47 -17.48 14.11
N VAL A 67 3.25 -17.46 13.58
CA VAL A 67 2.67 -18.61 12.87
C VAL A 67 2.70 -18.43 11.35
N VAL A 68 2.50 -17.20 10.86
CA VAL A 68 2.43 -16.93 9.41
C VAL A 68 3.79 -16.55 8.86
N PHE A 69 4.47 -15.61 9.51
CA PHE A 69 5.74 -15.08 9.02
C PHE A 69 6.96 -15.76 9.64
N ASN A 70 6.83 -16.28 10.86
CA ASN A 70 7.95 -16.75 11.68
C ASN A 70 9.08 -15.70 11.77
N MET A 71 8.69 -14.47 12.10
CA MET A 71 9.56 -13.28 12.12
C MET A 71 9.48 -12.55 13.46
N THR A 72 10.57 -11.87 13.80
CA THR A 72 10.69 -10.96 14.95
C THR A 72 9.94 -9.64 14.72
N LYS A 73 9.76 -8.85 15.78
CA LYS A 73 9.20 -7.49 15.70
C LYS A 73 10.01 -6.59 14.76
N ASP A 74 11.34 -6.65 14.83
CA ASP A 74 12.21 -5.82 13.98
C ASP A 74 12.13 -6.21 12.51
N GLU A 75 12.04 -7.50 12.19
CA GLU A 75 11.85 -7.96 10.80
C GLU A 75 10.49 -7.50 10.24
N ILE A 76 9.42 -7.57 11.04
CA ILE A 76 8.09 -7.10 10.66
C ILE A 76 8.05 -5.59 10.46
N LYS A 77 8.72 -4.82 11.32
CA LYS A 77 8.92 -3.38 11.15
C LYS A 77 9.71 -3.08 9.88
N ASN A 78 10.77 -3.86 9.60
CA ASN A 78 11.59 -3.67 8.41
C ASN A 78 10.80 -3.92 7.11
N ILE A 79 9.84 -4.84 7.12
CA ILE A 79 8.90 -5.02 6.00
C ILE A 79 8.10 -3.74 5.73
N ALA A 80 7.57 -3.11 6.79
CA ALA A 80 6.80 -1.87 6.68
C ALA A 80 7.66 -0.71 6.15
N THR A 81 8.83 -0.48 6.74
CA THR A 81 9.71 0.65 6.39
C THR A 81 10.35 0.47 5.01
N THR A 82 10.73 -0.76 4.65
CA THR A 82 11.22 -1.07 3.30
C THR A 82 10.13 -0.88 2.26
N GLY A 83 8.92 -1.39 2.51
CA GLY A 83 7.77 -1.15 1.63
C GLY A 83 7.47 0.34 1.48
N THR A 84 7.51 1.12 2.55
CA THR A 84 7.32 2.59 2.53
C THR A 84 8.36 3.27 1.64
N ARG A 85 9.64 2.88 1.76
CA ARG A 85 10.72 3.40 0.91
C ARG A 85 10.50 3.07 -0.56
N LEU A 86 10.07 1.84 -0.86
CA LEU A 86 9.74 1.40 -2.23
C LEU A 86 8.56 2.19 -2.79
N VAL A 87 7.47 2.36 -2.02
CA VAL A 87 6.33 3.21 -2.44
C VAL A 87 6.84 4.60 -2.81
N LYS A 88 7.64 5.24 -1.94
CA LYS A 88 8.24 6.56 -2.22
C LYS A 88 9.07 6.57 -3.51
N GLN A 89 9.85 5.53 -3.77
CA GLN A 89 10.66 5.42 -4.99
C GLN A 89 9.79 5.26 -6.25
N HIS A 90 8.75 4.43 -6.22
CA HIS A 90 7.90 4.19 -7.39
C HIS A 90 6.98 5.38 -7.69
N VAL A 91 6.36 6.00 -6.68
CA VAL A 91 5.50 7.18 -6.90
C VAL A 91 6.30 8.38 -7.44
N ALA A 92 7.58 8.51 -7.08
CA ALA A 92 8.46 9.56 -7.61
C ALA A 92 8.71 9.44 -9.12
N LYS A 93 8.49 8.26 -9.73
CA LYS A 93 8.57 8.06 -11.18
C LYS A 93 7.34 8.61 -11.93
N HIS A 94 6.28 8.97 -11.20
CA HIS A 94 4.99 9.43 -11.70
C HIS A 94 4.61 10.79 -11.09
N PRO A 95 5.39 11.86 -11.33
CA PRO A 95 5.21 13.16 -10.69
C PRO A 95 3.91 13.87 -11.09
N GLU A 96 3.24 13.45 -12.16
CA GLU A 96 1.97 13.99 -12.63
C GLU A 96 0.80 13.69 -11.68
N THR A 97 0.90 12.63 -10.87
CA THR A 97 -0.13 12.22 -9.93
C THR A 97 0.14 12.82 -8.55
N LYS A 98 -0.88 13.43 -7.92
CA LYS A 98 -0.76 13.88 -6.53
C LYS A 98 -0.90 12.69 -5.57
N TRP A 99 0.24 12.10 -5.24
CA TRP A 99 0.30 10.94 -4.36
C TRP A 99 0.10 11.29 -2.89
N ARG A 100 -0.68 10.44 -2.23
CA ARG A 100 -0.78 10.35 -0.77
C ARG A 100 -0.43 8.93 -0.34
N TYR A 101 -0.02 8.79 0.91
CA TYR A 101 0.38 7.51 1.47
C TYR A 101 -0.50 7.15 2.66
N GLN A 102 -0.86 5.88 2.76
CA GLN A 102 -1.50 5.30 3.93
C GLN A 102 -0.77 4.01 4.30
N TYR A 103 -0.50 3.85 5.59
CA TYR A 103 0.02 2.61 6.15
C TYR A 103 -1.01 2.01 7.11
N SER A 104 -1.08 0.69 7.19
CA SER A 104 -1.85 -0.01 8.21
C SER A 104 -1.04 -1.14 8.85
N PRO A 105 -0.85 -1.11 10.19
CA PRO A 105 -0.40 -2.28 10.94
C PRO A 105 -1.56 -3.28 11.00
N GLU A 106 -1.65 -4.17 10.01
CA GLU A 106 -2.81 -5.02 9.82
C GLU A 106 -2.99 -6.00 10.99
N VAL A 107 -4.25 -6.34 11.27
CA VAL A 107 -4.67 -7.08 12.47
C VAL A 107 -4.38 -6.27 13.76
N PHE A 108 -4.50 -4.95 13.65
CA PHE A 108 -4.27 -3.95 14.69
C PHE A 108 -4.94 -4.28 16.03
N SER A 109 -6.20 -4.73 16.03
CA SER A 109 -6.98 -5.00 17.25
C SER A 109 -6.36 -6.05 18.18
N THR A 110 -5.40 -6.83 17.69
CA THR A 110 -4.65 -7.82 18.47
C THR A 110 -3.14 -7.58 18.43
N THR A 111 -2.70 -6.46 17.86
CA THR A 111 -1.31 -6.01 17.89
C THR A 111 -1.07 -5.23 19.18
N GLU A 112 0.09 -5.42 19.81
CA GLU A 112 0.46 -4.62 20.99
C GLU A 112 0.48 -3.13 20.62
N PRO A 113 -0.25 -2.24 21.33
CA PRO A 113 -0.35 -0.83 20.96
C PRO A 113 1.00 -0.13 20.81
N GLU A 114 1.96 -0.46 21.67
CA GLU A 114 3.32 0.09 21.63
C GLU A 114 4.04 -0.31 20.34
N PHE A 115 3.85 -1.56 19.89
CA PHE A 115 4.46 -2.02 18.65
C PHE A 115 3.75 -1.45 17.41
N ALA A 116 2.42 -1.33 17.44
CA ALA A 116 1.68 -0.67 16.36
C ALA A 116 2.11 0.80 16.19
N LEU A 117 2.31 1.52 17.31
CA LEU A 117 2.87 2.87 17.33
C LEU A 117 4.30 2.90 16.78
N GLU A 118 5.17 1.99 17.23
CA GLU A 118 6.56 1.90 16.78
C GLU A 118 6.67 1.70 15.26
N VAL A 119 5.85 0.82 14.68
CA VAL A 119 5.88 0.54 13.24
C VAL A 119 5.29 1.70 12.40
N SER A 120 4.42 2.50 13.01
CA SER A 120 3.72 3.61 12.32
C SER A 120 4.46 4.96 12.37
N ASN A 121 5.49 5.10 13.22
CA ASN A 121 6.31 6.31 13.37
C ASN A 121 7.59 6.25 12.54
#